data_AF-A0A7G8HC66-F1
#
_entry.id   AF-A0A7G8HC66-F1
#
_cell.length_a   1.000
_cell.length_b   1.000
_cell.length_c   1.000
_cell.angle_alpha   90.00
_cell.angle_beta   90.00
_cell.angle_gamma   90.00
#
_symmetry.space_group_name_H-M   'P 1'
#
loop_
_entity.id
_entity.type
_entity.pdbx_description
1 polymer ?
#
loop_
_entity_poly.entity_id
_entity_poly.type
_entity_poly.pdbx_seq_one_letter_code
_entity_poly.pdbx_strand_id
1 'polypeptide(L)'
;MKKIKVRELIHSNEEIKDMKEAVGSDLTLKIYISPGGEPHTAWDDRAQKDIRTKTKRPADWQYRVMREAFSRVNNEFGIKIKVVNKEKNSHTQVKVTTVPHADAVNGAWGRGTDGDIYLSMTYQSGLEGRKYPDAHKNPDAFPHDDWERSVWQKIFIHELGHLLGLEHPWDKDDGDWAVSSSDDPTVETIMGYEDEGRSGQVMNWFQEIDIKALKRIWGTADSPVGSDEEEVVSINKPFSFNKKSIDKITGFNPSTDTLEISTVSFGVDSSATFVAARNKKMIKRQFDKLDIDFLYDQKQGGLYFNENGVDQGFGDGGIIAILKGGPGLTADNLVFN
;
A
#
# COMPACT_ATOMS: atom_id res chain seq x y z
N MET A 1 12.65 19.49 2.46
CA MET A 1 12.40 18.08 2.13
C MET A 1 11.08 17.68 2.75
N LYS A 2 10.15 17.16 1.93
CA LYS A 2 8.80 16.86 2.38
C LYS A 2 8.77 15.52 3.12
N LYS A 3 8.04 15.46 4.24
CA LYS A 3 7.74 14.19 4.91
C LYS A 3 6.61 13.52 4.13
N ILE A 4 6.79 12.25 3.79
CA ILE A 4 5.74 11.40 3.24
C ILE A 4 4.96 10.77 4.40
N LYS A 5 3.62 10.74 4.33
CA LYS A 5 2.82 9.92 5.26
C LYS A 5 2.78 8.48 4.75
N VAL A 6 2.63 7.54 5.69
CA VAL A 6 2.60 6.10 5.37
C VAL A 6 1.57 5.75 4.29
N ARG A 7 0.36 6.32 4.37
CA ARG A 7 -0.71 6.09 3.38
C ARG A 7 -0.39 6.63 1.98
N GLU A 8 0.41 7.69 1.88
CA GLU A 8 0.79 8.37 0.62
C GLU A 8 1.89 7.62 -0.15
N LEU A 9 2.03 6.33 0.13
CA LEU A 9 2.95 5.36 -0.47
C LEU A 9 2.29 4.00 -0.63
N ILE A 10 1.02 3.85 -0.26
CA ILE A 10 0.29 2.57 -0.32
C ILE A 10 -0.69 2.72 -1.47
N HIS A 11 -0.67 1.75 -2.38
CA HIS A 11 -1.64 1.64 -3.48
C HIS A 11 -3.08 1.73 -2.97
N SER A 12 -4.01 2.00 -3.89
CA SER A 12 -5.42 2.12 -3.56
C SER A 12 -5.96 0.93 -2.75
N ASN A 13 -6.97 1.18 -1.92
CA ASN A 13 -7.62 0.12 -1.12
C ASN A 13 -8.13 -1.05 -1.99
N GLU A 14 -8.53 -0.78 -3.24
CA GLU A 14 -8.99 -1.79 -4.18
C GLU A 14 -7.83 -2.69 -4.62
N GLU A 15 -6.69 -2.12 -5.02
CA GLU A 15 -5.50 -2.89 -5.41
C GLU A 15 -4.92 -3.71 -4.25
N ILE A 16 -4.86 -3.13 -3.06
CA ILE A 16 -4.41 -3.85 -1.86
C ILE A 16 -5.35 -5.02 -1.56
N LYS A 17 -6.66 -4.83 -1.71
CA LYS A 17 -7.64 -5.89 -1.52
C LYS A 17 -7.44 -7.01 -2.54
N ASP A 18 -7.33 -6.70 -3.83
CA ASP A 18 -7.13 -7.69 -4.89
C ASP A 18 -5.84 -8.47 -4.69
N MET A 19 -4.78 -7.80 -4.22
CA MET A 19 -3.52 -8.44 -3.84
C MET A 19 -3.69 -9.40 -2.67
N LYS A 20 -4.39 -8.98 -1.60
CA LYS A 20 -4.70 -9.84 -0.45
C LYS A 20 -5.56 -11.05 -0.84
N GLU A 21 -6.53 -10.86 -1.72
CA GLU A 21 -7.33 -11.96 -2.28
C GLU A 21 -6.46 -12.95 -3.08
N ALA A 22 -5.50 -12.45 -3.87
CA ALA A 22 -4.61 -13.29 -4.67
C ALA A 22 -3.66 -14.15 -3.82
N VAL A 23 -3.15 -13.63 -2.70
CA VAL A 23 -2.30 -14.41 -1.79
C VAL A 23 -3.10 -15.27 -0.82
N GLY A 24 -4.37 -14.93 -0.58
CA GLY A 24 -5.27 -15.66 0.32
C GLY A 24 -4.87 -15.58 1.79
N SER A 25 -5.56 -16.34 2.63
CA SER A 25 -5.40 -16.29 4.09
C SER A 25 -4.07 -16.84 4.60
N ASP A 26 -3.30 -17.57 3.78
CA ASP A 26 -1.95 -18.02 4.13
C ASP A 26 -0.87 -16.95 3.85
N LEU A 27 -1.28 -15.79 3.33
CA LEU A 27 -0.44 -14.64 2.96
C LEU A 27 0.80 -15.07 2.18
N THR A 28 0.66 -16.05 1.28
CA THR A 28 1.79 -16.59 0.52
C THR A 28 1.72 -16.20 -0.96
N LEU A 29 2.52 -15.23 -1.36
CA LEU A 29 2.74 -14.87 -2.76
C LEU A 29 3.63 -15.91 -3.46
N LYS A 30 3.06 -16.68 -4.38
CA LYS A 30 3.80 -17.64 -5.20
C LYS A 30 4.33 -16.96 -6.45
N ILE A 31 5.65 -16.95 -6.62
CA ILE A 31 6.32 -16.30 -7.75
C ILE A 31 7.02 -17.34 -8.64
N TYR A 32 6.80 -17.26 -9.94
CA TYR A 32 7.61 -17.97 -10.94
C TYR A 32 8.71 -17.05 -11.48
N ILE A 33 9.97 -17.45 -11.39
CA ILE A 33 11.07 -16.73 -12.05
C ILE A 33 11.33 -17.42 -13.38
N SER A 34 11.14 -16.71 -14.49
CA SER A 34 11.36 -17.26 -15.83
C SER A 34 12.79 -17.79 -15.99
N PRO A 35 13.00 -19.02 -16.47
CA PRO A 35 14.33 -19.58 -16.74
C PRO A 35 14.95 -19.02 -18.03
N GLY A 36 14.22 -18.20 -18.80
CA GLY A 36 14.63 -17.70 -20.10
C GLY A 36 14.10 -18.53 -21.28
N GLY A 37 13.96 -17.88 -22.44
CA GLY A 37 13.54 -18.49 -23.70
C GLY A 37 12.03 -18.53 -23.93
N GLU A 38 11.22 -18.06 -22.96
CA GLU A 38 9.76 -18.06 -23.04
C GLU A 38 9.24 -16.84 -23.82
N PRO A 39 8.13 -16.94 -24.56
CA PRO A 39 7.53 -15.78 -25.23
C PRO A 39 7.17 -14.68 -24.22
N HIS A 40 7.46 -13.44 -24.59
CA HIS A 40 7.19 -12.28 -23.74
C HIS A 40 6.92 -11.04 -24.59
N THR A 41 6.04 -10.17 -24.11
CA THR A 41 5.86 -8.81 -24.63
C THR A 41 6.36 -7.87 -23.54
N ALA A 42 7.42 -7.12 -23.81
CA ALA A 42 7.96 -6.13 -22.90
C ALA A 42 7.59 -4.73 -23.38
N TRP A 43 7.18 -3.85 -22.47
CA TRP A 43 7.00 -2.43 -22.73
C TRP A 43 8.36 -1.74 -22.74
N ASP A 44 8.70 -1.03 -23.83
CA ASP A 44 9.84 -0.12 -23.88
C ASP A 44 9.33 1.28 -23.55
N ASP A 45 9.56 1.73 -22.31
CA ASP A 45 9.02 3.00 -21.83
C ASP A 45 9.54 4.21 -22.64
N ARG A 46 10.77 4.15 -23.14
CA ARG A 46 11.29 5.26 -23.94
C ARG A 46 10.69 5.29 -25.34
N ALA A 47 10.48 4.12 -25.94
CA ALA A 47 9.88 4.02 -27.27
C ALA A 47 8.34 4.04 -27.24
N GLN A 48 7.74 3.97 -26.06
CA GLN A 48 6.29 3.96 -25.81
C GLN A 48 5.57 2.90 -26.66
N LYS A 49 6.08 1.66 -26.64
CA LYS A 49 5.52 0.57 -27.42
C LYS A 49 5.81 -0.81 -26.83
N ASP A 50 4.94 -1.75 -27.17
CA ASP A 50 5.15 -3.18 -26.93
C ASP A 50 6.17 -3.78 -27.89
N ILE A 51 7.10 -4.55 -27.33
CA ILE A 51 8.10 -5.31 -28.08
C ILE A 51 7.94 -6.79 -27.79
N ARG A 52 7.53 -7.54 -28.82
CA ARG A 52 7.52 -9.00 -28.78
C ARG A 52 8.95 -9.52 -28.76
N THR A 53 9.26 -10.30 -27.74
CA THR A 53 10.60 -10.82 -27.44
C THR A 53 10.51 -12.19 -26.79
N LYS A 54 11.64 -12.68 -26.29
CA LYS A 54 11.72 -13.82 -25.37
C LYS A 54 12.34 -13.38 -24.06
N THR A 55 11.97 -14.03 -22.96
CA THR A 55 12.65 -13.82 -21.68
C THR A 55 14.11 -14.22 -21.79
N LYS A 56 14.98 -13.51 -21.08
CA LYS A 56 16.39 -13.83 -20.89
C LYS A 56 16.53 -14.60 -19.59
N ARG A 57 17.39 -15.62 -19.58
CA ARG A 57 17.79 -16.29 -18.33
C ARG A 57 18.48 -15.24 -17.44
N PRO A 58 18.01 -15.03 -16.19
CA PRO A 58 18.73 -14.18 -15.25
C PRO A 58 20.19 -14.62 -15.10
N ALA A 59 21.10 -13.66 -14.95
CA ALA A 59 22.44 -13.98 -14.49
C ALA A 59 22.39 -14.59 -13.08
N ASP A 60 23.39 -15.38 -12.71
CA ASP A 60 23.39 -16.05 -11.39
C ASP A 60 23.35 -15.04 -10.22
N TRP A 61 23.94 -13.85 -10.41
CA TRP A 61 23.88 -12.76 -9.43
C TRP A 61 22.50 -12.09 -9.38
N GLN A 62 21.82 -11.86 -10.51
CA GLN A 62 20.45 -11.33 -10.55
C GLN A 62 19.50 -12.32 -9.87
N TYR A 63 19.63 -13.61 -10.17
CA TYR A 63 18.85 -14.66 -9.53
C TYR A 63 19.05 -14.67 -8.01
N ARG A 64 20.30 -14.49 -7.55
CA ARG A 64 20.60 -14.38 -6.13
C ARG A 64 19.95 -13.15 -5.49
N VAL A 65 20.09 -11.96 -6.10
CA VAL A 65 19.45 -10.72 -5.63
C VAL A 65 17.96 -10.90 -5.45
N MET A 66 17.26 -11.46 -6.45
CA MET A 66 15.83 -11.73 -6.36
C MET A 66 15.49 -12.64 -5.18
N ARG A 67 16.23 -13.75 -5.01
CA ARG A 67 15.98 -14.73 -3.96
C ARG A 67 16.30 -14.21 -2.56
N GLU A 68 17.34 -13.40 -2.42
CA GLU A 68 17.71 -12.76 -1.16
C GLU A 68 16.69 -11.70 -0.76
N ALA A 69 16.22 -10.89 -1.71
CA ALA A 69 15.14 -9.94 -1.49
C ALA A 69 13.86 -10.64 -1.01
N PHE A 70 13.46 -11.72 -1.69
CA PHE A 70 12.30 -12.53 -1.28
C PHE A 70 12.48 -13.13 0.12
N SER A 71 13.67 -13.64 0.42
CA SER A 71 13.98 -14.16 1.75
C SER A 71 13.90 -13.08 2.82
N ARG A 72 14.31 -11.85 2.50
CA ARG A 72 14.27 -10.73 3.43
C ARG A 72 12.84 -10.24 3.65
N VAL A 73 12.00 -10.19 2.61
CA VAL A 73 10.55 -9.96 2.74
C VAL A 73 9.94 -10.94 3.73
N ASN A 74 10.22 -12.24 3.57
CA ASN A 74 9.70 -13.30 4.45
C ASN A 74 10.10 -13.16 5.92
N ASN A 75 11.21 -12.47 6.19
CA ASN A 75 11.75 -12.28 7.53
C ASN A 75 11.30 -10.96 8.17
N GLU A 76 10.88 -9.97 7.38
CA GLU A 76 10.54 -8.62 7.87
C GLU A 76 9.02 -8.36 7.92
N PHE A 77 8.26 -8.92 6.98
CA PHE A 77 6.84 -8.62 6.77
C PHE A 77 5.96 -9.85 6.93
N GLY A 78 4.67 -9.64 7.18
CA GLY A 78 3.72 -10.74 7.37
C GLY A 78 3.34 -11.51 6.11
N ILE A 79 3.82 -11.08 4.95
CA ILE A 79 3.67 -11.79 3.67
C ILE A 79 4.86 -12.70 3.39
N LYS A 80 4.59 -13.89 2.83
CA LYS A 80 5.60 -14.86 2.42
C LYS A 80 5.69 -14.96 0.90
N ILE A 81 6.86 -14.76 0.35
CA ILE A 81 7.19 -15.05 -1.03
C ILE A 81 7.74 -16.47 -1.16
N LYS A 82 7.10 -17.28 -2.00
CA LYS A 82 7.51 -18.64 -2.34
C LYS A 82 7.78 -18.77 -3.82
N VAL A 83 9.03 -19.06 -4.18
CA VAL A 83 9.38 -19.36 -5.57
C VAL A 83 8.86 -20.74 -5.96
N VAL A 84 8.11 -20.82 -7.06
CA VAL A 84 7.61 -22.06 -7.65
C VAL A 84 8.32 -22.36 -8.97
N ASN A 85 8.33 -23.63 -9.38
CA ASN A 85 9.05 -24.11 -10.56
C ASN A 85 8.21 -24.18 -11.84
N LYS A 86 6.93 -23.80 -11.77
CA LYS A 86 6.00 -23.82 -12.91
C LYS A 86 5.14 -22.57 -12.86
N GLU A 87 5.06 -21.86 -13.97
CA GLU A 87 4.24 -20.64 -14.15
C GLU A 87 2.78 -20.85 -13.71
N LYS A 88 2.15 -21.95 -14.12
CA LYS A 88 0.76 -22.24 -13.74
C LYS A 88 0.50 -22.39 -12.23
N ASN A 89 1.55 -22.51 -11.41
CA ASN A 89 1.46 -22.63 -9.96
C ASN A 89 1.77 -21.30 -9.24
N SER A 90 2.10 -20.24 -9.96
CA SER A 90 2.38 -18.92 -9.40
C SER A 90 1.16 -18.02 -9.44
N HIS A 91 1.12 -17.05 -8.54
CA HIS A 91 0.19 -15.92 -8.60
C HIS A 91 0.73 -14.83 -9.55
N THR A 92 2.06 -14.69 -9.63
CA THR A 92 2.74 -13.71 -10.49
C THR A 92 4.12 -14.22 -10.94
N GLN A 93 4.78 -13.48 -11.82
CA GLN A 93 6.00 -13.90 -12.49
C GLN A 93 7.05 -12.80 -12.48
N VAL A 94 8.33 -13.19 -12.46
CA VAL A 94 9.46 -12.30 -12.78
C VAL A 94 10.02 -12.70 -14.14
N LYS A 95 10.05 -11.75 -15.07
CA LYS A 95 10.52 -11.92 -16.44
C LYS A 95 11.69 -10.97 -16.69
N VAL A 96 12.89 -11.53 -16.92
CA VAL A 96 14.03 -10.73 -17.36
C VAL A 96 14.00 -10.63 -18.88
N THR A 97 14.30 -9.46 -19.44
CA THR A 97 14.28 -9.17 -20.89
C THR A 97 15.51 -8.37 -21.30
N THR A 98 15.86 -8.35 -22.59
CA THR A 98 16.93 -7.49 -23.12
C THR A 98 16.38 -6.18 -23.71
N VAL A 99 15.06 -6.03 -23.73
CA VAL A 99 14.38 -4.79 -24.15
C VAL A 99 14.80 -3.67 -23.19
N PRO A 100 15.27 -2.52 -23.68
CA PRO A 100 15.64 -1.39 -22.83
C PRO A 100 14.40 -0.79 -22.15
N HIS A 101 14.59 -0.20 -20.97
CA HIS A 101 13.55 0.57 -20.26
C HIS A 101 12.26 -0.23 -20.01
N ALA A 102 12.42 -1.51 -19.65
CA ALA A 102 11.31 -2.43 -19.42
C ALA A 102 11.25 -2.91 -17.96
N ASP A 103 11.90 -2.19 -17.04
CA ASP A 103 11.75 -2.40 -15.60
C ASP A 103 10.39 -1.82 -15.17
N ALA A 104 9.45 -2.70 -14.82
CA ALA A 104 8.10 -2.31 -14.41
C ALA A 104 7.30 -3.51 -13.87
N VAL A 105 6.40 -3.25 -12.94
CA VAL A 105 5.22 -4.11 -12.70
C VAL A 105 4.16 -3.82 -13.78
N ASN A 106 3.65 -4.87 -14.40
CA ASN A 106 2.69 -4.80 -15.51
C ASN A 106 1.48 -5.69 -15.21
N GLY A 107 0.34 -5.37 -15.83
CA GLY A 107 -0.92 -6.08 -15.61
C GLY A 107 -1.56 -5.69 -14.28
N ALA A 108 -2.54 -6.48 -13.82
CA ALA A 108 -3.27 -6.19 -12.59
C ALA A 108 -3.49 -7.46 -11.76
N TRP A 109 -3.74 -7.26 -10.46
CA TRP A 109 -4.26 -8.32 -9.59
C TRP A 109 -5.70 -8.63 -9.99
N GLY A 110 -6.09 -9.91 -9.97
CA GLY A 110 -7.41 -10.33 -10.45
C GLY A 110 -7.50 -10.45 -11.98
N ARG A 111 -8.25 -11.45 -12.47
CA ARG A 111 -8.33 -11.78 -13.90
C ARG A 111 -9.26 -10.82 -14.64
N GLY A 112 -8.73 -9.68 -15.07
CA GLY A 112 -9.39 -8.71 -15.95
C GLY A 112 -8.93 -8.78 -17.41
N THR A 113 -9.21 -7.73 -18.18
CA THR A 113 -8.74 -7.56 -19.57
C THR A 113 -7.24 -7.25 -19.69
N ASP A 114 -6.62 -6.89 -18.57
CA ASP A 114 -5.29 -6.26 -18.54
C ASP A 114 -4.14 -7.26 -18.38
N GLY A 115 -4.47 -8.56 -18.36
CA GLY A 115 -3.52 -9.66 -18.24
C GLY A 115 -3.08 -9.95 -16.81
N ASP A 116 -2.48 -11.12 -16.61
CA ASP A 116 -1.95 -11.52 -15.30
C ASP A 116 -0.80 -10.57 -14.90
N ILE A 117 -0.78 -10.14 -13.63
CA ILE A 117 0.30 -9.30 -13.12
C ILE A 117 1.69 -9.97 -13.21
N TYR A 118 2.71 -9.23 -13.63
CA TYR A 118 4.09 -9.68 -13.66
C TYR A 118 5.09 -8.53 -13.49
N LEU A 119 6.27 -8.87 -12.97
CA LEU A 119 7.40 -7.97 -12.84
C LEU A 119 8.36 -8.21 -14.01
N SER A 120 8.57 -7.19 -14.83
CA SER A 120 9.56 -7.18 -15.91
C SER A 120 10.83 -6.49 -15.45
N MET A 121 11.99 -7.05 -15.80
CA MET A 121 13.30 -6.45 -15.53
C MET A 121 14.15 -6.46 -16.80
N THR A 122 14.75 -5.34 -17.14
CA THR A 122 15.77 -5.26 -18.18
C THR A 122 17.09 -5.83 -17.64
N TYR A 123 17.66 -6.80 -18.36
CA TYR A 123 18.90 -7.51 -17.99
C TYR A 123 20.07 -6.55 -17.80
N GLN A 124 20.11 -5.48 -18.61
CA GLN A 124 21.18 -4.49 -18.66
C GLN A 124 20.95 -3.28 -17.74
N SER A 125 19.86 -3.21 -16.98
CA SER A 125 19.62 -2.04 -16.12
C SER A 125 20.74 -1.84 -15.11
N GLY A 126 20.99 -0.59 -14.75
CA GLY A 126 22.17 -0.18 -13.99
C GLY A 126 23.45 -0.01 -14.81
N LEU A 127 23.54 -0.52 -16.05
CA LEU A 127 24.66 -0.21 -16.93
C LEU A 127 24.61 1.24 -17.39
N GLU A 128 25.77 1.90 -17.41
CA GLU A 128 25.88 3.24 -17.98
C GLU A 128 25.74 3.17 -19.52
N GLY A 129 24.60 3.60 -20.05
CA GLY A 129 24.29 3.45 -21.48
C GLY A 129 25.28 4.11 -22.44
N ARG A 130 26.00 5.17 -22.02
CA ARG A 130 27.07 5.80 -22.82
C ARG A 130 28.33 4.94 -22.89
N LYS A 131 28.62 4.20 -21.83
CA LYS A 131 29.76 3.28 -21.73
C LYS A 131 29.52 2.01 -22.56
N TYR A 132 28.26 1.57 -22.67
CA TYR A 132 27.89 0.31 -23.34
C TYR A 132 26.71 0.42 -24.31
N PRO A 133 26.87 1.10 -25.46
CA PRO A 133 25.78 1.35 -26.41
C PRO A 133 25.18 0.08 -27.04
N ASP A 134 25.92 -1.03 -27.07
CA ASP A 134 25.48 -2.31 -27.65
C ASP A 134 25.05 -3.36 -26.61
N ALA A 135 24.93 -2.99 -25.33
CA ALA A 135 24.60 -3.93 -24.26
C ALA A 135 23.26 -4.64 -24.46
N HIS A 136 22.26 -3.96 -25.01
CA HIS A 136 20.95 -4.57 -25.29
C HIS A 136 20.98 -5.63 -26.40
N LYS A 137 21.91 -5.51 -27.36
CA LYS A 137 22.08 -6.49 -28.45
C LYS A 137 22.95 -7.66 -28.02
N ASN A 138 23.94 -7.41 -27.17
CA ASN A 138 24.92 -8.39 -26.72
C ASN A 138 25.03 -8.42 -25.17
N PRO A 139 23.94 -8.75 -24.44
CA PRO A 139 23.88 -8.73 -22.97
C PRO A 139 25.08 -9.36 -22.27
N ASP A 140 25.47 -10.55 -22.74
CA ASP A 140 26.45 -11.38 -22.06
C ASP A 140 27.90 -10.89 -22.27
N ALA A 141 28.13 -9.93 -23.17
CA ALA A 141 29.44 -9.34 -23.42
C ALA A 141 29.81 -8.20 -22.45
N PHE A 142 28.83 -7.67 -21.71
CA PHE A 142 29.00 -6.50 -20.85
C PHE A 142 28.61 -6.86 -19.40
N PRO A 143 29.55 -7.37 -18.58
CA PRO A 143 29.26 -7.69 -17.20
C PRO A 143 29.14 -6.42 -16.36
N HIS A 144 28.13 -6.37 -15.49
CA HIS A 144 28.02 -5.32 -14.46
C HIS A 144 29.16 -5.40 -13.45
N ASP A 145 29.72 -4.24 -13.11
CA ASP A 145 30.52 -4.06 -11.90
C ASP A 145 29.65 -4.01 -10.62
N ASP A 146 30.27 -3.89 -9.45
CA ASP A 146 29.55 -3.98 -8.17
C ASP A 146 28.58 -2.80 -7.94
N TRP A 147 28.90 -1.62 -8.47
CA TRP A 147 28.02 -0.45 -8.37
C TRP A 147 26.84 -0.61 -9.33
N GLU A 148 27.10 -1.00 -10.58
CA GLU A 148 26.07 -1.26 -11.59
C GLU A 148 25.09 -2.38 -11.15
N ARG A 149 25.60 -3.41 -10.43
CA ARG A 149 24.75 -4.44 -9.81
C ARG A 149 23.90 -3.90 -8.66
N SER A 150 24.43 -2.97 -7.88
CA SER A 150 23.69 -2.34 -6.78
C SER A 150 22.55 -1.48 -7.30
N VAL A 151 22.76 -0.78 -8.42
CA VAL A 151 21.69 -0.03 -9.12
C VAL A 151 20.62 -0.99 -9.64
N TRP A 152 21.01 -2.10 -10.29
CA TRP A 152 20.04 -3.12 -10.72
C TRP A 152 19.23 -3.67 -9.53
N GLN A 153 19.90 -3.93 -8.40
CA GLN A 153 19.24 -4.35 -7.17
C GLN A 153 18.23 -3.30 -6.68
N LYS A 154 18.58 -2.02 -6.64
CA LYS A 154 17.66 -0.95 -6.25
C LYS A 154 16.41 -0.95 -7.11
N ILE A 155 16.56 -1.02 -8.43
CA ILE A 155 15.44 -1.06 -9.37
C ILE A 155 14.57 -2.29 -9.10
N PHE A 156 15.18 -3.47 -8.92
CA PHE A 156 14.41 -4.67 -8.57
C PHE A 156 13.64 -4.53 -7.25
N ILE A 157 14.22 -3.92 -6.22
CA ILE A 157 13.54 -3.67 -4.94
C ILE A 157 12.41 -2.64 -5.09
N HIS A 158 12.57 -1.64 -5.97
CA HIS A 158 11.51 -0.69 -6.35
C HIS A 158 10.32 -1.40 -6.97
N GLU A 159 10.54 -2.21 -8.00
CA GLU A 159 9.47 -2.99 -8.63
C GLU A 159 8.84 -4.02 -7.68
N LEU A 160 9.65 -4.61 -6.78
CA LEU A 160 9.12 -5.46 -5.73
C LEU A 160 8.25 -4.66 -4.74
N GLY A 161 8.55 -3.39 -4.49
CA GLY A 161 7.72 -2.48 -3.71
C GLY A 161 6.33 -2.32 -4.33
N HIS A 162 6.26 -2.01 -5.62
CA HIS A 162 5.00 -1.98 -6.39
C HIS A 162 4.24 -3.30 -6.30
N LEU A 163 4.92 -4.42 -6.52
CA LEU A 163 4.32 -5.75 -6.43
C LEU A 163 3.77 -6.06 -5.02
N LEU A 164 4.27 -5.40 -3.98
CA LEU A 164 3.83 -5.57 -2.58
C LEU A 164 2.85 -4.48 -2.11
N GLY A 165 2.46 -3.57 -3.00
CA GLY A 165 1.41 -2.58 -2.73
C GLY A 165 1.92 -1.18 -2.40
N LEU A 166 3.17 -0.85 -2.76
CA LEU A 166 3.68 0.52 -2.67
C LEU A 166 3.51 1.28 -3.99
N GLU A 167 3.23 2.57 -3.93
CA GLU A 167 3.13 3.46 -5.09
C GLU A 167 4.16 4.60 -5.04
N HIS A 168 4.24 5.43 -6.08
CA HIS A 168 5.15 6.57 -6.04
C HIS A 168 4.61 7.71 -5.17
N PRO A 169 5.49 8.49 -4.51
CA PRO A 169 5.09 9.65 -3.71
C PRO A 169 4.31 10.75 -4.45
N TRP A 170 4.28 10.72 -5.79
CA TRP A 170 3.64 11.73 -6.65
C TRP A 170 2.44 11.18 -7.43
N ASP A 171 2.13 9.89 -7.30
CA ASP A 171 0.96 9.29 -7.94
C ASP A 171 -0.30 9.87 -7.30
N LYS A 172 -1.36 10.09 -8.08
CA LYS A 172 -2.57 10.80 -7.65
C LYS A 172 -3.84 10.01 -7.92
N ASP A 173 -3.69 8.81 -8.47
CA ASP A 173 -4.77 8.06 -9.09
C ASP A 173 -5.78 7.57 -8.03
N ASP A 174 -5.31 7.28 -6.82
CA ASP A 174 -6.14 6.87 -5.68
C ASP A 174 -6.68 8.05 -4.85
N GLY A 175 -6.20 9.27 -5.12
CA GLY A 175 -6.61 10.51 -4.48
C GLY A 175 -5.80 10.92 -3.24
N ASP A 176 -4.70 10.23 -2.92
CA ASP A 176 -3.68 10.74 -2.02
C ASP A 176 -2.29 10.81 -2.70
N TRP A 177 -1.40 11.64 -2.16
CA TRP A 177 -0.05 11.86 -2.71
C TRP A 177 0.79 12.67 -1.72
N ALA A 178 2.10 12.44 -1.74
CA ALA A 178 3.05 13.20 -0.93
C ALA A 178 3.58 14.43 -1.67
N VAL A 179 3.86 14.41 -2.96
CA VAL A 179 4.48 15.52 -3.72
C VAL A 179 3.82 15.74 -5.07
N SER A 180 4.06 16.89 -5.72
CA SER A 180 3.33 17.24 -6.95
C SER A 180 3.94 16.65 -8.21
N SER A 181 5.25 16.37 -8.18
CA SER A 181 6.09 15.85 -9.26
C SER A 181 7.17 14.91 -8.71
N SER A 182 7.72 14.05 -9.57
CA SER A 182 8.89 13.20 -9.25
C SER A 182 10.16 13.98 -8.94
N ASP A 183 10.24 15.25 -9.34
CA ASP A 183 11.39 16.12 -9.07
C ASP A 183 11.36 16.77 -7.66
N ASP A 184 10.23 16.65 -6.95
CA ASP A 184 10.07 17.28 -5.64
C ASP A 184 10.79 16.45 -4.55
N PRO A 185 11.69 17.04 -3.75
CA PRO A 185 12.51 16.28 -2.81
C PRO A 185 11.71 15.77 -1.60
N THR A 186 11.77 14.45 -1.40
CA THR A 186 11.11 13.72 -0.30
C THR A 186 12.12 13.13 0.70
N VAL A 187 11.62 12.57 1.81
CA VAL A 187 12.42 11.63 2.63
C VAL A 187 12.87 10.46 1.77
N GLU A 188 13.98 9.82 2.12
CA GLU A 188 14.47 8.64 1.40
C GLU A 188 13.38 7.56 1.35
N THR A 189 13.09 7.11 0.12
CA THR A 189 12.16 6.05 -0.20
C THR A 189 12.69 5.33 -1.43
N ILE A 190 12.58 4.01 -1.44
CA ILE A 190 12.86 3.20 -2.63
C ILE A 190 11.95 3.59 -3.78
N MET A 191 10.72 4.07 -3.48
CA MET A 191 9.72 4.47 -4.46
C MET A 191 10.04 5.81 -5.14
N GLY A 192 11.15 6.46 -4.77
CA GLY A 192 11.69 7.63 -5.47
C GLY A 192 12.57 7.25 -6.68
N TYR A 193 12.84 8.23 -7.53
CA TYR A 193 13.75 8.06 -8.67
C TYR A 193 15.22 8.20 -8.31
N GLU A 194 15.55 8.69 -7.12
CA GLU A 194 16.94 8.74 -6.65
C GLU A 194 17.51 7.33 -6.44
N ASP A 195 18.72 7.09 -6.95
CA ASP A 195 19.42 5.82 -6.74
C ASP A 195 20.18 5.79 -5.42
N GLU A 196 20.74 6.92 -5.00
CA GLU A 196 21.57 7.06 -3.80
C GLU A 196 20.81 7.72 -2.66
N GLY A 197 21.00 7.20 -1.45
CA GLY A 197 20.64 7.88 -0.23
C GLY A 197 21.62 9.00 0.11
N ARG A 198 21.34 9.72 1.20
CA ARG A 198 22.14 10.83 1.75
C ARG A 198 23.55 10.44 2.15
N SER A 199 23.80 9.15 2.38
CA SER A 199 25.15 8.61 2.64
C SER A 199 26.00 8.53 1.36
N GLY A 200 25.42 8.78 0.18
CA GLY A 200 26.06 8.54 -1.12
C GLY A 200 26.14 7.05 -1.48
N GLN A 201 25.40 6.19 -0.76
CA GLN A 201 25.29 4.77 -1.07
C GLN A 201 23.97 4.51 -1.79
N VAL A 202 24.01 3.59 -2.75
CA VAL A 202 22.80 3.13 -3.45
C VAL A 202 21.81 2.55 -2.44
N MET A 203 20.55 2.98 -2.53
CA MET A 203 19.46 2.45 -1.69
C MET A 203 19.16 1.01 -2.14
N ASN A 204 19.76 0.04 -1.46
CA ASN A 204 19.68 -1.38 -1.86
C ASN A 204 18.58 -2.18 -1.14
N TRP A 205 17.77 -1.52 -0.30
CA TRP A 205 16.62 -2.07 0.41
C TRP A 205 15.57 -0.99 0.69
N PHE A 206 14.36 -1.39 1.09
CA PHE A 206 13.31 -0.52 1.60
C PHE A 206 13.81 0.43 2.71
N GLN A 207 13.45 1.70 2.59
CA GLN A 207 13.77 2.76 3.55
C GLN A 207 12.74 2.79 4.69
N GLU A 208 12.97 3.62 5.72
CA GLU A 208 12.13 3.63 6.92
C GLU A 208 10.64 3.83 6.61
N ILE A 209 10.30 4.70 5.66
CA ILE A 209 8.91 4.96 5.29
C ILE A 209 8.28 3.80 4.52
N ASP A 210 9.03 3.17 3.61
CA ASP A 210 8.61 1.99 2.84
C ASP A 210 8.32 0.81 3.78
N ILE A 211 9.20 0.57 4.76
CA ILE A 211 9.03 -0.49 5.77
C ILE A 211 7.76 -0.25 6.60
N LYS A 212 7.46 1.01 6.95
CA LYS A 212 6.22 1.34 7.69
C LYS A 212 4.97 1.11 6.84
N ALA A 213 5.02 1.45 5.55
CA ALA A 213 3.93 1.19 4.61
C ALA A 213 3.71 -0.32 4.40
N LEU A 214 4.76 -1.08 4.14
CA LEU A 214 4.65 -2.54 4.00
C LEU A 214 4.15 -3.22 5.28
N LYS A 215 4.59 -2.76 6.46
CA LYS A 215 4.06 -3.26 7.74
C LYS A 215 2.61 -2.85 7.99
N ARG A 216 2.15 -1.72 7.44
CA ARG A 216 0.75 -1.34 7.49
C ARG A 216 -0.11 -2.26 6.63
N ILE A 217 0.38 -2.66 5.46
CA ILE A 217 -0.34 -3.57 4.55
C ILE A 217 -0.33 -5.01 5.10
N TRP A 218 0.86 -5.51 5.48
CA TRP A 218 1.11 -6.93 5.71
C TRP A 218 1.35 -7.33 7.16
N GLY A 219 1.53 -6.37 8.08
CA GLY A 219 2.05 -6.65 9.41
C GLY A 219 3.54 -7.02 9.41
N THR A 220 3.99 -7.61 10.50
CA THR A 220 5.37 -8.13 10.64
C THR A 220 5.40 -9.64 10.44
N ALA A 221 6.58 -10.21 10.23
CA ALA A 221 6.73 -11.67 10.10
C ALA A 221 6.16 -12.44 11.32
N ASP A 222 6.24 -11.85 12.51
CA ASP A 222 5.73 -12.43 13.76
C ASP A 222 4.27 -12.05 14.06
N SER A 223 3.72 -11.05 13.37
CA SER A 223 2.33 -10.60 13.53
C SER A 223 1.77 -10.16 12.17
N PRO A 224 1.46 -11.13 11.29
CA PRO A 224 0.92 -10.85 9.97
C PRO A 224 -0.48 -10.28 10.02
N VAL A 225 -0.77 -9.28 9.19
CA VAL A 225 -2.11 -8.68 9.06
C VAL A 225 -2.82 -9.28 7.84
N GLY A 226 -3.79 -10.16 8.10
CA GLY A 226 -4.62 -10.83 7.09
C GLY A 226 -5.56 -9.90 6.33
N SER A 227 -6.35 -10.46 5.41
CA SER A 227 -7.52 -9.78 4.82
C SER A 227 -8.69 -9.63 5.80
N ASP A 228 -8.65 -10.41 6.89
CA ASP A 228 -9.74 -10.56 7.86
C ASP A 228 -9.40 -9.94 9.21
N GLU A 229 -8.26 -9.26 9.35
CA GLU A 229 -7.96 -8.53 10.58
C GLU A 229 -8.70 -7.20 10.58
N GLU A 230 -9.58 -7.04 11.57
CA GLU A 230 -10.33 -5.81 11.82
C GLU A 230 -9.37 -4.62 11.86
N GLU A 231 -9.51 -3.70 10.90
CA GLU A 231 -8.82 -2.42 11.02
C GLU A 231 -9.48 -1.65 12.17
N VAL A 232 -8.82 -1.67 13.33
CA VAL A 232 -9.26 -0.89 14.47
C VAL A 232 -8.84 0.57 14.28
N VAL A 233 -9.82 1.44 14.08
CA VAL A 233 -9.61 2.89 13.96
C VAL A 233 -9.91 3.53 15.32
N SER A 234 -8.87 3.93 16.04
CA SER A 234 -9.02 4.56 17.35
C SER A 234 -9.39 6.05 17.24
N ILE A 235 -10.44 6.48 17.94
CA ILE A 235 -10.99 7.84 18.00
C ILE A 235 -10.84 8.37 19.43
N ASN A 236 -10.20 9.53 19.55
CA ASN A 236 -10.01 10.24 20.82
C ASN A 236 -10.78 11.56 20.83
N LYS A 237 -10.96 12.15 22.03
CA LYS A 237 -11.53 13.49 22.16
C LYS A 237 -10.71 14.50 21.36
N PRO A 238 -11.31 15.19 20.37
CA PRO A 238 -10.59 16.19 19.60
C PRO A 238 -10.27 17.40 20.48
N PHE A 239 -9.22 18.15 20.13
CA PHE A 239 -8.90 19.41 20.82
C PHE A 239 -10.08 20.40 20.84
N SER A 240 -10.93 20.35 19.81
CA SER A 240 -12.20 21.08 19.77
C SER A 240 -13.19 20.40 18.83
N PHE A 241 -14.49 20.46 19.16
CA PHE A 241 -15.56 19.79 18.40
C PHE A 241 -15.95 20.52 17.11
N ASN A 242 -15.02 20.66 16.18
CA ASN A 242 -15.26 21.27 14.88
C ASN A 242 -14.59 20.49 13.75
N LYS A 243 -15.08 20.68 12.52
CA LYS A 243 -14.64 19.93 11.32
C LYS A 243 -13.15 20.03 10.98
N LYS A 244 -12.40 20.98 11.57
CA LYS A 244 -10.96 21.15 11.34
C LYS A 244 -10.10 20.34 12.32
N SER A 245 -10.65 19.97 13.48
CA SER A 245 -9.92 19.34 14.58
C SER A 245 -10.29 17.87 14.80
N ILE A 246 -11.15 17.32 13.94
CA ILE A 246 -11.63 15.93 14.02
C ILE A 246 -10.92 15.03 13.01
N ASP A 247 -10.98 13.73 13.29
CA ASP A 247 -10.51 12.70 12.38
C ASP A 247 -11.41 12.61 11.14
N LYS A 248 -10.76 12.40 10.00
CA LYS A 248 -11.42 12.14 8.72
C LYS A 248 -11.04 10.74 8.28
N ILE A 249 -11.96 9.82 8.50
CA ILE A 249 -11.78 8.40 8.22
C ILE A 249 -12.25 8.16 6.80
N THR A 250 -11.37 7.62 5.97
CA THR A 250 -11.64 7.26 4.57
C THR A 250 -11.59 5.75 4.41
N GLY A 251 -12.43 5.18 3.55
CA GLY A 251 -12.37 3.77 3.22
C GLY A 251 -12.95 2.80 4.25
N PHE A 252 -13.59 3.28 5.32
CA PHE A 252 -14.17 2.43 6.36
C PHE A 252 -15.16 1.41 5.80
N ASN A 253 -14.88 0.12 6.01
CA ASN A 253 -15.69 -1.01 5.60
C ASN A 253 -16.46 -1.57 6.81
N PRO A 254 -17.78 -1.36 6.90
CA PRO A 254 -18.56 -1.80 8.06
C PRO A 254 -18.76 -3.31 8.18
N SER A 255 -18.27 -4.10 7.21
CA SER A 255 -18.31 -5.56 7.30
C SER A 255 -17.08 -6.14 8.00
N THR A 256 -16.02 -5.36 8.14
CA THR A 256 -14.70 -5.82 8.61
C THR A 256 -14.06 -4.88 9.62
N ASP A 257 -14.34 -3.58 9.56
CA ASP A 257 -13.62 -2.58 10.34
C ASP A 257 -14.36 -2.25 11.63
N THR A 258 -13.57 -1.91 12.64
CA THR A 258 -14.04 -1.57 13.99
C THR A 258 -13.55 -0.18 14.36
N LEU A 259 -14.43 0.67 14.90
CA LEU A 259 -14.08 1.95 15.50
C LEU A 259 -13.87 1.75 17.00
N GLU A 260 -12.68 2.03 17.48
CA GLU A 260 -12.40 2.06 18.91
C GLU A 260 -12.55 3.49 19.44
N ILE A 261 -13.44 3.72 20.38
CA ILE A 261 -13.65 5.04 20.98
C ILE A 261 -13.06 5.04 22.39
N SER A 262 -12.10 5.93 22.64
CA SER A 262 -11.50 6.09 23.97
C SER A 262 -12.46 6.81 24.93
N THR A 263 -13.21 6.04 25.70
CA THR A 263 -14.18 6.50 26.71
C THR A 263 -13.53 7.39 27.77
N VAL A 264 -12.30 7.02 28.20
CA VAL A 264 -11.50 7.82 29.13
C VAL A 264 -11.23 9.23 28.60
N SER A 265 -10.96 9.37 27.30
CA SER A 265 -10.71 10.68 26.68
C SER A 265 -11.97 11.57 26.65
N PHE A 266 -13.15 10.95 26.60
CA PHE A 266 -14.45 11.62 26.59
C PHE A 266 -15.08 11.79 27.97
N GLY A 267 -14.51 11.17 29.00
CA GLY A 267 -15.04 11.21 30.37
C GLY A 267 -16.32 10.40 30.55
N VAL A 268 -16.54 9.40 29.68
CA VAL A 268 -17.66 8.44 29.78
C VAL A 268 -17.16 7.07 30.20
N ASP A 269 -18.06 6.19 30.61
CA ASP A 269 -17.72 4.82 30.97
C ASP A 269 -17.74 3.88 29.75
N SER A 270 -17.25 2.65 29.92
CA SER A 270 -17.22 1.62 28.87
C SER A 270 -18.58 1.04 28.50
N SER A 271 -19.65 1.42 29.21
CA SER A 271 -21.04 1.14 28.84
C SER A 271 -21.68 2.26 28.02
N ALA A 272 -20.85 3.14 27.45
CA ALA A 272 -21.27 4.20 26.54
C ALA A 272 -22.21 3.69 25.45
N THR A 273 -23.18 4.53 25.13
CA THR A 273 -24.31 4.20 24.26
C THR A 273 -24.12 4.80 22.87
N PHE A 274 -24.64 4.10 21.86
CA PHE A 274 -24.52 4.51 20.47
C PHE A 274 -25.84 4.45 19.72
N VAL A 275 -26.09 5.46 18.88
CA VAL A 275 -27.18 5.43 17.90
C VAL A 275 -26.74 5.95 16.53
N ALA A 276 -27.07 5.19 15.50
CA ALA A 276 -27.02 5.66 14.11
C ALA A 276 -28.40 6.12 13.61
N ALA A 277 -28.43 7.20 12.84
CA ALA A 277 -29.62 7.64 12.15
C ALA A 277 -29.31 8.15 10.74
N ARG A 278 -30.33 8.11 9.87
CA ARG A 278 -30.20 8.51 8.46
C ARG A 278 -29.80 9.97 8.24
N ASN A 279 -30.01 10.86 9.21
CA ASN A 279 -29.63 12.27 9.11
C ASN A 279 -29.66 12.96 10.48
N LYS A 280 -28.94 14.08 10.60
CA LYS A 280 -28.89 14.92 11.81
C LYS A 280 -30.24 15.34 12.39
N LYS A 281 -31.29 15.52 11.56
CA LYS A 281 -32.63 15.87 12.08
C LYS A 281 -33.25 14.71 12.85
N MET A 282 -33.02 13.47 12.42
CA MET A 282 -33.48 12.28 13.13
C MET A 282 -32.68 12.05 14.41
N ILE A 283 -31.37 12.31 14.40
CA ILE A 283 -30.53 12.32 15.60
C ILE A 283 -31.11 13.27 16.65
N LYS A 284 -31.43 14.51 16.24
CA LYS A 284 -31.99 15.52 17.14
C LYS A 284 -33.30 15.14 17.82
N ARG A 285 -34.08 14.23 17.22
CA ARG A 285 -35.33 13.72 17.80
C ARG A 285 -35.09 12.65 18.87
N GLN A 286 -33.87 12.15 19.00
CA GLN A 286 -33.50 11.13 19.97
C GLN A 286 -33.02 11.72 21.29
N PHE A 287 -32.48 12.95 21.29
CA PHE A 287 -32.05 13.65 22.51
C PHE A 287 -33.16 13.70 23.58
N ASP A 288 -34.40 13.97 23.17
CA ASP A 288 -35.53 14.10 24.12
C ASP A 288 -36.03 12.75 24.69
N LYS A 289 -35.39 11.62 24.35
CA LYS A 289 -35.93 10.27 24.61
C LYS A 289 -34.94 9.28 25.20
N LEU A 290 -33.66 9.47 24.96
CA LEU A 290 -32.62 8.50 25.30
C LEU A 290 -31.37 9.25 25.74
N ASP A 291 -30.78 8.78 26.84
CA ASP A 291 -29.44 9.18 27.25
C ASP A 291 -28.46 8.48 26.30
N ILE A 292 -27.91 9.23 25.33
CA ILE A 292 -27.05 8.70 24.26
C ILE A 292 -25.72 9.44 24.28
N ASP A 293 -24.61 8.71 24.40
CA ASP A 293 -23.26 9.27 24.41
C ASP A 293 -22.74 9.58 23.00
N PHE A 294 -22.93 8.65 22.05
CA PHE A 294 -22.40 8.77 20.70
C PHE A 294 -23.47 8.62 19.62
N LEU A 295 -23.45 9.53 18.65
CA LEU A 295 -24.48 9.60 17.60
C LEU A 295 -23.86 9.68 16.22
N TYR A 296 -24.41 8.94 15.25
CA TYR A 296 -23.91 8.91 13.88
C TYR A 296 -24.95 9.39 12.86
N ASP A 297 -24.56 10.40 12.06
CA ASP A 297 -25.30 10.85 10.87
C ASP A 297 -24.83 10.08 9.66
N GLN A 298 -25.54 9.02 9.30
CA GLN A 298 -25.18 8.16 8.19
C GLN A 298 -25.18 8.88 6.83
N LYS A 299 -26.01 9.91 6.63
CA LYS A 299 -26.03 10.65 5.35
C LYS A 299 -24.81 11.54 5.18
N GLN A 300 -24.27 12.08 6.27
CA GLN A 300 -23.10 12.97 6.22
C GLN A 300 -21.81 12.29 6.68
N GLY A 301 -21.90 11.08 7.20
CA GLY A 301 -20.81 10.35 7.84
C GLY A 301 -20.31 10.97 9.15
N GLY A 302 -21.09 11.85 9.78
CA GLY A 302 -20.64 12.58 10.97
C GLY A 302 -20.86 11.75 12.24
N LEU A 303 -19.79 11.49 12.99
CA LEU A 303 -19.87 10.90 14.33
C LEU A 303 -19.77 12.02 15.38
N TYR A 304 -20.66 12.00 16.37
CA TYR A 304 -20.83 13.04 17.37
C TYR A 304 -20.78 12.46 18.77
N PHE A 305 -20.19 13.20 19.70
CA PHE A 305 -20.25 12.98 21.13
C PHE A 305 -21.26 13.96 21.75
N ASN A 306 -22.13 13.44 22.61
CA ASN A 306 -23.11 14.19 23.37
C ASN A 306 -22.72 14.21 24.84
N GLU A 307 -22.22 15.36 25.28
CA GLU A 307 -21.86 15.58 26.69
C GLU A 307 -23.07 15.97 27.55
N ASN A 308 -24.21 16.28 26.91
CA ASN A 308 -25.39 16.85 27.56
C ASN A 308 -26.36 15.80 28.12
N GLY A 309 -26.06 14.51 27.92
CA GLY A 309 -26.97 13.41 28.25
C GLY A 309 -28.36 13.59 27.61
N VAL A 310 -29.40 13.59 28.45
CA VAL A 310 -30.81 13.73 28.05
C VAL A 310 -31.23 15.16 27.68
N ASP A 311 -30.39 16.16 27.97
CA ASP A 311 -30.74 17.56 27.72
C ASP A 311 -30.57 17.91 26.23
N GLN A 312 -31.43 18.80 25.74
CA GLN A 312 -31.45 19.16 24.32
C GLN A 312 -30.11 19.75 23.84
N GLY A 313 -29.43 19.05 22.94
CA GLY A 313 -28.20 19.53 22.30
C GLY A 313 -27.05 18.54 22.45
N PHE A 314 -25.83 19.03 22.26
CA PHE A 314 -24.61 18.25 22.52
C PHE A 314 -23.85 18.74 23.77
N GLY A 315 -24.36 19.78 24.45
CA GLY A 315 -23.64 20.45 25.53
C GLY A 315 -22.35 21.07 25.00
N ASP A 316 -21.26 20.83 25.71
CA ASP A 316 -19.90 21.17 25.26
C ASP A 316 -19.32 20.14 24.27
N GLY A 317 -20.05 19.05 24.01
CA GLY A 317 -19.75 18.04 23.01
C GLY A 317 -20.02 18.49 21.56
N GLY A 318 -19.85 17.56 20.62
CA GLY A 318 -20.09 17.83 19.21
C GLY A 318 -19.43 16.80 18.29
N ILE A 319 -19.07 17.22 17.08
CA ILE A 319 -18.51 16.29 16.08
C ILE A 319 -17.12 15.82 16.51
N ILE A 320 -16.85 14.51 16.39
CA ILE A 320 -15.59 13.87 16.78
C ILE A 320 -14.88 13.20 15.61
N ALA A 321 -15.62 12.74 14.60
CA ALA A 321 -15.06 12.18 13.37
C ALA A 321 -15.99 12.37 12.18
N ILE A 322 -15.44 12.26 10.97
CA ILE A 322 -16.20 12.13 9.72
C ILE A 322 -15.73 10.88 8.99
N LEU A 323 -16.64 9.92 8.82
CA LEU A 323 -16.47 8.77 7.93
C LEU A 323 -16.89 9.16 6.51
N LYS A 324 -15.91 9.28 5.61
CA LYS A 324 -16.15 9.66 4.21
C LYS A 324 -17.00 8.61 3.50
N GLY A 325 -17.96 9.09 2.70
CA GLY A 325 -18.94 8.24 2.03
C GLY A 325 -20.18 7.91 2.86
N GLY A 326 -20.15 8.17 4.18
CA GLY A 326 -21.28 7.85 5.06
C GLY A 326 -21.61 6.35 5.09
N PRO A 327 -20.62 5.47 5.34
CA PRO A 327 -20.86 4.03 5.43
C PRO A 327 -21.91 3.73 6.50
N GLY A 328 -22.62 2.62 6.36
CA GLY A 328 -23.51 2.15 7.43
C GLY A 328 -22.67 1.83 8.66
N LEU A 329 -23.04 2.39 9.82
CA LEU A 329 -22.34 2.15 11.07
C LEU A 329 -23.37 1.67 12.09
N THR A 330 -23.06 0.57 12.77
CA THR A 330 -23.91 -0.03 13.81
C THR A 330 -23.11 -0.17 15.10
N ALA A 331 -23.78 -0.51 16.21
CA ALA A 331 -23.11 -0.72 17.49
C ALA A 331 -22.05 -1.85 17.41
N ASP A 332 -22.26 -2.85 16.55
CA ASP A 332 -21.32 -3.97 16.37
C ASP A 332 -19.98 -3.52 15.76
N ASN A 333 -19.94 -2.35 15.13
CA ASN A 333 -18.72 -1.76 14.59
C ASN A 333 -17.96 -0.90 15.61
N LEU A 334 -18.40 -0.83 16.86
CA LEU A 334 -17.87 0.08 17.87
C LEU A 334 -17.40 -0.67 19.10
N VAL A 335 -16.19 -0.33 19.54
CA VAL A 335 -15.62 -0.78 20.82
C VAL A 335 -15.37 0.44 21.68
N PHE A 336 -15.87 0.42 22.92
CA PHE A 336 -15.72 1.49 23.90
C PHE A 336 -14.65 1.08 24.94
N ASN A 337 -13.48 1.74 24.90
CA ASN A 337 -12.32 1.38 25.71
C ASN A 337 -11.82 2.50 26.63
#